data_AF-A0A7C3JZ44-F1
#
_entry.id   AF-A0A7C3JZ44-F1
#
_cell.length_a   1.000
_cell.length_b   1.000
_cell.length_c   1.000
_cell.angle_alpha   90.00
_cell.angle_beta   90.00
_cell.angle_gamma   90.00
#
_symmetry.space_group_name_H-M   'P 1'
#
loop_
_entity.id
_entity.type
_entity.pdbx_description
1 polymer ?
#
loop_
_entity_poly.entity_id
_entity_poly.type
_entity_poly.pdbx_seq_one_letter_code
_entity_poly.pdbx_strand_id
1 'polypeptide(L)'
;MRSRLWRGVAAVGVALAALGSGAARAAEVSGVPTYRPAGSAPFSRIESPALLEGLGIPLVFTAKFPDRAKAAVFALPALADPRFVPQLRRYLAGGGRALITARLAARLGRLPAEYADRVYVLRLPERGQGLASLPQDTVDESRNFLLFPLGLNIQAPPRVRVRLLGRNQIQVENCNPWAAGVRIAFHTDRWPRATVLRTEDGAVPVHLNLAAFQVPPRSARVLRMARG
;
A
#
# COMPACT_ATOMS: atom_id res chain seq x y z
N MET A 1 29.67 32.11 -16.66
CA MET A 1 28.76 32.46 -15.53
C MET A 1 27.91 31.22 -15.20
N ARG A 2 28.46 30.25 -14.45
CA ARG A 2 28.15 29.95 -13.03
C ARG A 2 26.66 29.87 -12.66
N SER A 3 26.15 28.62 -12.70
CA SER A 3 25.40 27.93 -11.64
C SER A 3 24.36 28.70 -10.82
N ARG A 4 23.08 28.30 -10.95
CA ARG A 4 22.14 28.32 -9.83
C ARG A 4 21.43 26.97 -9.69
N LEU A 5 21.92 26.24 -8.69
CA LEU A 5 21.30 25.11 -8.02
C LEU A 5 19.83 25.37 -7.69
N TRP A 6 18.93 24.50 -8.14
CA TRP A 6 17.63 24.31 -7.50
C TRP A 6 17.76 23.19 -6.47
N ARG A 7 17.95 23.59 -5.22
CA ARG A 7 17.62 22.77 -4.04
C ARG A 7 16.12 22.96 -3.80
N GLY A 8 15.37 21.86 -3.68
CA GLY A 8 14.02 21.92 -3.11
C GLY A 8 13.02 20.98 -3.75
N VAL A 9 13.04 19.71 -3.35
CA VAL A 9 11.78 18.97 -3.09
C VAL A 9 12.02 18.21 -1.79
N ALA A 10 11.67 18.86 -0.69
CA ALA A 10 11.47 18.18 0.58
C ALA A 10 10.38 17.13 0.39
N ALA A 11 10.57 15.97 1.01
CA ALA A 11 9.59 14.91 1.11
C ALA A 11 8.24 15.50 1.56
N VAL A 12 7.18 15.24 0.79
CA VAL A 12 5.81 15.46 1.27
C VAL A 12 5.51 14.36 2.27
N GLY A 13 5.98 14.56 3.50
CA GLY A 13 5.50 13.89 4.69
C GLY A 13 4.17 14.53 5.07
N VAL A 14 3.07 13.80 4.89
CA VAL A 14 1.77 14.22 5.42
C VAL A 14 1.79 14.01 6.94
N ALA A 15 1.75 15.14 7.65
CA ALA A 15 1.49 15.39 9.06
C ALA A 15 1.21 14.19 9.99
N LEU A 16 2.19 13.90 10.85
CA LEU A 16 1.99 13.31 12.18
C LEU A 16 1.65 14.47 13.14
N ALA A 17 0.39 14.89 13.17
CA ALA A 17 -0.08 15.90 14.11
C ALA A 17 -1.46 15.51 14.65
N ALA A 18 -1.51 14.40 15.40
CA ALA A 18 -2.59 14.08 16.34
C ALA A 18 -2.23 12.90 17.27
N LEU A 19 -0.97 12.74 17.66
CA LEU A 19 -0.60 11.82 18.75
C LEU A 19 -0.03 12.66 19.87
N GLY A 20 -0.78 12.71 20.97
CA GLY A 20 -0.43 13.43 22.19
C GLY A 20 1.00 13.13 22.63
N SER A 21 1.61 14.16 23.21
CA SER A 21 2.92 14.22 23.84
C SER A 21 3.19 12.99 24.72
N GLY A 22 3.88 12.00 24.15
CA GLY A 22 4.26 10.77 24.84
C GLY A 22 5.01 9.83 23.91
N ALA A 23 6.25 10.20 23.55
CA ALA A 23 7.26 9.32 22.95
C ALA A 23 6.79 8.45 21.76
N ALA A 24 6.19 9.04 20.72
CA ALA A 24 6.16 8.41 19.40
C ALA A 24 7.54 8.56 18.74
N ARG A 25 8.48 7.66 19.07
CA ARG A 25 9.66 7.43 18.23
C ARG A 25 9.11 7.21 16.81
N ALA A 26 9.50 8.02 15.83
CA ALA A 26 8.97 7.95 14.47
C ALA A 26 9.08 6.52 13.95
N ALA A 27 7.98 5.77 14.00
CA ALA A 27 7.99 4.38 13.57
C ALA A 27 8.35 4.37 12.09
N GLU A 28 9.29 3.50 11.71
CA GLU A 28 9.65 3.34 10.30
C GLU A 28 8.38 2.92 9.55
N VAL A 29 7.92 3.80 8.65
CA VAL A 29 6.76 3.52 7.80
C VAL A 29 7.19 2.40 6.86
N SER A 30 6.59 1.23 7.05
CA SER A 30 6.80 0.09 6.18
C SER A 30 5.59 -0.09 5.28
N GLY A 31 5.79 -0.75 4.14
CA GLY A 31 4.72 -0.92 3.18
C GLY A 31 5.20 -1.52 1.86
N VAL A 32 4.32 -1.44 0.87
CA VAL A 32 4.56 -1.92 -0.47
C VAL A 32 5.30 -0.82 -1.26
N PRO A 33 6.55 -1.05 -1.70
CA PRO A 33 7.27 -0.08 -2.48
C PRO A 33 6.57 0.21 -3.80
N THR A 34 6.38 1.49 -4.08
CA THR A 34 5.85 2.01 -5.35
C THR A 34 6.98 2.67 -6.11
N TYR A 35 7.48 1.98 -7.12
CA TYR A 35 8.68 2.39 -7.83
C TYR A 35 8.38 3.50 -8.84
N ARG A 36 9.16 4.58 -8.73
CA ARG A 36 9.16 5.69 -9.68
C ARG A 36 10.59 6.18 -9.87
N PRO A 37 11.25 5.88 -10.99
CA PRO A 37 12.63 6.29 -11.22
C PRO A 37 12.79 7.82 -11.17
N ALA A 38 13.98 8.27 -10.77
CA ALA A 38 14.32 9.69 -10.83
C ALA A 38 14.21 10.20 -12.28
N GLY A 39 13.65 11.41 -12.45
CA GLY A 39 13.47 12.02 -13.77
C GLY A 39 12.29 11.49 -14.58
N SER A 40 11.50 10.53 -14.07
CA SER A 40 10.29 10.09 -14.75
C SER A 40 9.22 11.19 -14.77
N ALA A 41 8.32 11.11 -15.75
CA ALA A 41 7.07 11.87 -15.72
C ALA A 41 6.30 11.60 -14.41
N PRO A 42 5.47 12.57 -13.94
CA PRO A 42 4.58 12.33 -12.82
C PRO A 42 3.58 11.20 -13.15
N PHE A 43 3.03 10.57 -12.12
CA PHE A 43 1.92 9.65 -12.30
C PHE A 43 0.75 10.38 -13.00
N SER A 44 0.09 9.68 -13.92
CA SER A 44 -1.15 10.19 -14.48
C SER A 44 -2.21 10.31 -13.37
N ARG A 45 -3.20 11.18 -13.54
CA ARG A 45 -4.30 11.35 -12.55
C ARG A 45 -4.98 10.01 -12.22
N ILE A 46 -5.14 9.16 -13.24
CA ILE A 46 -5.78 7.84 -13.12
C ILE A 46 -4.87 6.79 -12.48
N GLU A 47 -3.55 6.99 -12.44
CA GLU A 47 -2.57 6.12 -11.76
C GLU A 47 -1.98 6.82 -10.54
N SER A 48 -2.71 7.79 -9.99
CA SER A 48 -2.17 8.65 -8.95
C SER A 48 -1.93 7.87 -7.64
N PRO A 49 -0.90 8.25 -6.88
CA PRO A 49 -0.67 7.77 -5.52
C PRO A 49 -1.92 7.74 -4.65
N ALA A 50 -2.70 8.82 -4.66
CA ALA A 50 -3.92 8.95 -3.88
C ALA A 50 -4.98 7.92 -4.27
N LEU A 51 -4.99 7.51 -5.54
CA LEU A 51 -5.88 6.48 -6.03
C LEU A 51 -5.44 5.10 -5.51
N LEU A 52 -4.17 4.78 -5.61
CA LEU A 52 -3.64 3.50 -5.10
C LEU A 52 -3.72 3.40 -3.56
N GLU A 53 -3.50 4.51 -2.83
CA GLU A 53 -3.73 4.58 -1.39
C GLU A 53 -5.19 4.33 -1.02
N GLY A 54 -6.13 4.79 -1.87
CA GLY A 54 -7.56 4.55 -1.68
C GLY A 54 -7.96 3.08 -1.84
N LEU A 55 -7.09 2.20 -2.34
CA LEU A 55 -7.30 0.75 -2.27
C LEU A 55 -6.98 0.18 -0.89
N GLY A 56 -6.40 0.95 0.04
CA GLY A 56 -5.97 0.43 1.33
C GLY A 56 -4.64 -0.29 1.30
N ILE A 57 -3.80 0.01 0.30
CA ILE A 57 -2.44 -0.52 0.21
C ILE A 57 -1.50 0.50 0.88
N PRO A 58 -0.65 0.09 1.84
CA PRO A 58 0.33 0.96 2.48
C PRO A 58 1.49 1.22 1.52
N LEU A 59 1.41 2.26 0.68
CA LEU A 59 2.43 2.53 -0.34
C LEU A 59 3.65 3.25 0.24
N VAL A 60 4.84 2.91 -0.26
CA VAL A 60 6.10 3.61 0.04
C VAL A 60 6.78 3.99 -1.27
N PHE A 61 6.82 5.28 -1.61
CA PHE A 61 7.44 5.72 -2.86
C PHE A 61 8.96 5.59 -2.83
N THR A 62 9.53 5.01 -3.88
CA THR A 62 10.98 4.81 -4.00
C THR A 62 11.49 5.06 -5.41
N ALA A 63 12.66 5.69 -5.52
CA ALA A 63 13.37 5.87 -6.78
C ALA A 63 14.33 4.71 -7.11
N LYS A 64 14.62 3.84 -6.12
CA LYS A 64 15.45 2.65 -6.31
C LYS A 64 14.54 1.46 -6.59
N PHE A 65 14.91 0.64 -7.59
CA PHE A 65 14.17 -0.58 -7.90
C PHE A 65 14.11 -1.50 -6.67
N PRO A 66 12.92 -1.96 -6.25
CA PRO A 66 12.72 -2.68 -4.99
C PRO A 66 13.00 -4.19 -5.14
N ASP A 67 14.23 -4.55 -5.53
CA ASP A 67 14.65 -5.92 -5.83
C ASP A 67 14.47 -6.93 -4.68
N ARG A 68 14.56 -6.48 -3.43
CA ARG A 68 14.40 -7.31 -2.23
C ARG A 68 12.99 -7.32 -1.64
N ALA A 69 12.06 -6.55 -2.18
CA ALA A 69 10.71 -6.45 -1.64
C ALA A 69 9.86 -7.68 -1.96
N LYS A 70 9.01 -8.12 -1.04
CA LYS A 70 8.13 -9.28 -1.29
C LYS A 70 6.97 -8.96 -2.24
N ALA A 71 6.55 -7.70 -2.26
CA ALA A 71 5.57 -7.17 -3.19
C ALA A 71 5.99 -5.75 -3.60
N ALA A 72 5.59 -5.31 -4.79
CA ALA A 72 5.85 -3.96 -5.28
C ALA A 72 4.74 -3.51 -6.24
N VAL A 73 4.58 -2.18 -6.36
CA VAL A 73 3.68 -1.54 -7.32
C VAL A 73 4.48 -0.85 -8.40
N PHE A 74 4.09 -1.08 -9.66
CA PHE A 74 4.68 -0.43 -10.82
C PHE A 74 3.59 0.17 -11.71
N ALA A 75 3.81 1.39 -12.19
CA ALA A 75 2.93 2.03 -13.17
C ALA A 75 3.76 2.51 -14.37
N LEU A 76 3.09 3.13 -15.34
CA LEU A 76 3.71 3.53 -16.61
C LEU A 76 5.05 4.32 -16.46
N PRO A 77 5.23 5.24 -15.49
CA PRO A 77 6.49 5.96 -15.31
C PRO A 77 7.71 5.08 -15.01
N ALA A 78 7.53 3.83 -14.59
CA ALA A 78 8.62 2.88 -14.38
C ALA A 78 9.43 2.62 -15.66
N LEU A 79 8.80 2.74 -16.85
CA LEU A 79 9.49 2.56 -18.15
C LEU A 79 10.50 3.66 -18.47
N ALA A 80 10.57 4.73 -17.67
CA ALA A 80 11.65 5.72 -17.82
C ALA A 80 13.02 5.15 -17.38
N ASP A 81 13.05 4.06 -16.60
CA ASP A 81 14.30 3.31 -16.37
C ASP A 81 14.50 2.26 -17.49
N PRO A 82 15.56 2.39 -18.33
CA PRO A 82 15.83 1.42 -19.40
C PRO A 82 16.13 0.01 -18.87
N ARG A 83 16.48 -0.14 -17.57
CA ARG A 83 16.73 -1.42 -16.91
C ARG A 83 15.49 -2.02 -16.27
N PHE A 84 14.34 -1.33 -16.32
CA PHE A 84 13.13 -1.75 -15.62
C PHE A 84 12.66 -3.16 -16.03
N VAL A 85 12.51 -3.43 -17.33
CA VAL A 85 11.99 -4.71 -17.81
C VAL A 85 12.88 -5.90 -17.39
N PRO A 86 14.22 -5.89 -17.61
CA PRO A 86 15.07 -6.98 -17.13
C PRO A 86 15.13 -7.06 -15.60
N GLN A 87 14.97 -5.96 -14.87
CA GLN A 87 14.84 -5.99 -13.40
C GLN A 87 13.52 -6.63 -12.95
N LEU A 88 12.40 -6.27 -13.58
CA LEU A 88 11.08 -6.84 -13.29
C LEU A 88 11.07 -8.35 -13.56
N ARG A 89 11.64 -8.82 -14.67
CA ARG A 89 11.75 -10.27 -14.94
C ARG A 89 12.51 -10.99 -13.84
N ARG A 90 13.67 -10.48 -13.41
CA ARG A 90 14.45 -11.07 -12.31
C ARG A 90 13.70 -11.05 -10.98
N TYR A 91 13.02 -9.94 -10.69
CA TYR A 91 12.20 -9.77 -9.50
C TYR A 91 11.09 -10.83 -9.42
N LEU A 92 10.33 -10.99 -10.51
CA LEU A 92 9.24 -11.96 -10.59
C LEU A 92 9.77 -13.40 -10.56
N ALA A 93 10.86 -13.71 -11.27
CA ALA A 93 11.50 -15.02 -11.23
C ALA A 93 11.98 -15.40 -9.82
N GLY A 94 12.48 -14.42 -9.05
CA GLY A 94 12.87 -14.56 -7.65
C GLY A 94 11.72 -14.66 -6.64
N GLY A 95 10.47 -14.73 -7.11
CA GLY A 95 9.27 -14.91 -6.27
C GLY A 95 8.67 -13.60 -5.75
N GLY A 96 9.12 -12.44 -6.24
CA GLY A 96 8.47 -11.16 -5.97
C GLY A 96 7.09 -11.09 -6.62
N ARG A 97 6.16 -10.35 -5.99
CA ARG A 97 4.82 -10.07 -6.53
C ARG A 97 4.71 -8.64 -7.01
N ALA A 98 4.15 -8.44 -8.19
CA ALA A 98 3.97 -7.12 -8.78
C ALA A 98 2.49 -6.82 -9.00
N LEU A 99 2.01 -5.70 -8.47
CA LEU A 99 0.81 -5.07 -9.02
C LEU A 99 1.27 -4.09 -10.09
N ILE A 100 0.72 -4.23 -11.29
CA ILE A 100 1.00 -3.35 -12.41
C ILE A 100 -0.29 -2.71 -12.93
N THR A 101 -0.23 -1.46 -13.36
CA THR A 101 -1.39 -0.84 -14.02
C THR A 101 -1.61 -1.43 -15.41
N ALA A 102 -2.86 -1.47 -15.87
CA ALA A 102 -3.20 -1.97 -17.20
C ALA A 102 -2.41 -1.26 -18.33
N ARG A 103 -2.13 0.04 -18.18
CA ARG A 103 -1.33 0.82 -19.14
C ARG A 103 0.12 0.37 -19.19
N LEU A 104 0.72 0.05 -18.04
CA LEU A 104 2.05 -0.54 -18.01
C LEU A 104 2.04 -1.95 -18.62
N ALA A 105 1.05 -2.78 -18.25
CA ALA A 105 0.90 -4.13 -18.77
C ALA A 105 0.87 -4.17 -20.30
N ALA A 106 0.12 -3.25 -20.94
CA ALA A 106 0.05 -3.12 -22.39
C ALA A 106 1.41 -2.83 -23.06
N ARG A 107 2.37 -2.24 -22.34
CA ARG A 107 3.74 -1.99 -22.82
C ARG A 107 4.71 -3.14 -22.57
N LEU A 108 4.35 -4.09 -21.70
CA LEU A 108 5.19 -5.23 -21.31
C LEU A 108 4.96 -6.49 -22.15
N GLY A 109 4.00 -6.46 -23.09
CA GLY A 109 3.69 -7.58 -23.95
C GLY A 109 3.23 -8.81 -23.15
N ARG A 110 3.90 -9.95 -23.35
CA ARG A 110 3.52 -11.24 -22.74
C ARG A 110 3.98 -11.41 -21.29
N LEU A 111 4.86 -10.55 -20.79
CA LEU A 111 5.46 -10.70 -19.45
C LEU A 111 4.42 -10.86 -18.33
N PRO A 112 3.31 -10.10 -18.26
CA PRO A 112 2.29 -10.32 -17.23
C PRO A 112 1.67 -11.71 -17.28
N ALA A 113 1.45 -12.27 -18.47
CA ALA A 113 0.90 -13.60 -18.66
C ALA A 113 1.91 -14.71 -18.33
N GLU A 114 3.20 -14.48 -18.62
CA GLU A 114 4.30 -15.39 -18.26
C GLU A 114 4.44 -15.56 -16.73
N TYR A 115 3.99 -14.58 -15.94
CA TYR A 115 4.07 -14.57 -14.48
C TYR A 115 2.70 -14.35 -13.84
N ALA A 116 1.64 -14.99 -14.37
CA ALA A 116 0.25 -14.75 -13.96
C ALA A 116 -0.03 -15.01 -12.47
N ASP A 117 0.74 -15.88 -11.80
CA ASP A 117 0.67 -16.14 -10.36
C ASP A 117 1.31 -15.04 -9.50
N ARG A 118 2.13 -14.18 -10.12
CA ARG A 118 2.95 -13.14 -9.46
C ARG A 118 2.70 -11.74 -9.99
N VAL A 119 1.83 -11.59 -10.97
CA VAL A 119 1.46 -10.29 -11.54
C VAL A 119 -0.05 -10.08 -11.42
N TYR A 120 -0.44 -9.06 -10.68
CA TYR A 120 -1.80 -8.55 -10.68
C TYR A 120 -1.90 -7.34 -11.60
N VAL A 121 -2.71 -7.43 -12.65
CA VAL A 121 -2.96 -6.31 -13.56
C VAL A 121 -4.15 -5.51 -13.06
N LEU A 122 -3.86 -4.40 -12.40
CA LEU A 122 -4.88 -3.48 -11.92
C LEU A 122 -5.48 -2.68 -13.08
N ARG A 123 -6.74 -2.96 -13.37
CA ARG A 123 -7.57 -2.18 -14.28
C ARG A 123 -8.23 -1.05 -13.49
N LEU A 124 -7.72 0.15 -13.71
CA LEU A 124 -8.27 1.34 -13.10
C LEU A 124 -9.50 1.79 -13.89
N PRO A 125 -10.54 2.33 -13.23
CA PRO A 125 -11.73 2.80 -13.92
C PRO A 125 -11.38 3.84 -14.99
N GLU A 126 -12.22 3.93 -16.02
CA GLU A 126 -12.08 4.96 -17.04
C GLU A 126 -12.26 6.37 -16.46
N ARG A 127 -11.89 7.39 -17.24
CA ARG A 127 -11.96 8.79 -16.81
C ARG A 127 -13.33 9.13 -16.24
N GLY A 128 -13.35 9.69 -15.03
CA GLY A 128 -14.56 10.14 -14.34
C GLY A 128 -15.11 9.14 -13.32
N GLN A 129 -14.71 7.87 -13.42
CA GLN A 129 -15.04 6.86 -12.42
C GLN A 129 -13.92 6.79 -11.36
N GLY A 130 -14.26 7.00 -10.10
CA GLY A 130 -13.31 6.90 -8.98
C GLY A 130 -13.16 5.46 -8.48
N LEU A 131 -12.22 5.20 -7.58
CA LEU A 131 -12.09 3.88 -6.89
C LEU A 131 -13.39 3.36 -6.31
N ALA A 132 -14.29 4.26 -5.91
CA ALA A 132 -15.58 3.92 -5.35
C ALA A 132 -16.47 3.13 -6.33
N SER A 133 -16.17 3.12 -7.63
CA SER A 133 -16.88 2.30 -8.61
C SER A 133 -16.28 0.91 -8.81
N LEU A 134 -15.11 0.60 -8.22
CA LEU A 134 -14.56 -0.75 -8.30
C LEU A 134 -15.41 -1.72 -7.48
N PRO A 135 -15.71 -2.92 -7.99
CA PRO A 135 -16.33 -3.98 -7.19
C PRO A 135 -15.49 -4.26 -5.93
N GLN A 136 -16.17 -4.52 -4.82
CA GLN A 136 -15.52 -4.81 -3.54
C GLN A 136 -14.52 -5.97 -3.67
N ASP A 137 -14.90 -7.03 -4.38
CA ASP A 137 -14.05 -8.20 -4.60
C ASP A 137 -12.77 -7.84 -5.35
N THR A 138 -12.82 -6.93 -6.33
CA THR A 138 -11.64 -6.44 -7.05
C THR A 138 -10.71 -5.65 -6.13
N VAL A 139 -11.28 -4.84 -5.24
CA VAL A 139 -10.50 -4.08 -4.25
C VAL A 139 -9.83 -5.03 -3.26
N ASP A 140 -10.57 -6.00 -2.73
CA ASP A 140 -10.04 -6.97 -1.78
C ASP A 140 -9.00 -7.88 -2.43
N GLU A 141 -9.23 -8.36 -3.65
CA GLU A 141 -8.28 -9.19 -4.40
C GLU A 141 -6.97 -8.44 -4.66
N SER A 142 -7.04 -7.24 -5.24
CA SER A 142 -5.84 -6.44 -5.56
C SER A 142 -5.06 -6.03 -4.31
N ARG A 143 -5.75 -5.66 -3.23
CA ARG A 143 -5.15 -5.33 -1.94
C ARG A 143 -4.46 -6.55 -1.34
N ASN A 144 -5.17 -7.67 -1.24
CA ASN A 144 -4.67 -8.87 -0.57
C ASN A 144 -3.60 -9.59 -1.36
N PHE A 145 -3.58 -9.44 -2.68
CA PHE A 145 -2.47 -9.89 -3.52
C PHE A 145 -1.12 -9.31 -3.05
N LEU A 146 -1.09 -8.02 -2.69
CA LEU A 146 0.11 -7.30 -2.23
C LEU A 146 0.35 -7.41 -0.72
N LEU A 147 -0.70 -7.53 0.09
CA LEU A 147 -0.60 -7.62 1.54
C LEU A 147 -0.26 -9.03 2.03
N PHE A 148 -0.62 -10.06 1.28
CA PHE A 148 -0.37 -11.44 1.68
C PHE A 148 1.12 -11.73 1.95
N PRO A 149 2.09 -11.32 1.10
CA PRO A 149 3.51 -11.51 1.39
C PRO A 149 4.02 -10.69 2.60
N LEU A 150 3.24 -9.71 3.07
CA LEU A 150 3.49 -8.94 4.29
C LEU A 150 2.77 -9.55 5.51
N GLY A 151 2.13 -10.71 5.34
CA GLY A 151 1.41 -11.44 6.38
C GLY A 151 0.11 -10.76 6.80
N LEU A 152 -0.56 -10.06 5.88
CA LEU A 152 -1.85 -9.42 6.12
C LEU A 152 -2.88 -9.81 5.07
N ASN A 153 -4.13 -9.93 5.51
CA ASN A 153 -5.30 -9.91 4.65
C ASN A 153 -6.30 -8.90 5.23
N ILE A 154 -6.81 -7.99 4.41
CA ILE A 154 -7.69 -6.90 4.80
C ILE A 154 -8.92 -6.89 3.90
N GLN A 155 -10.08 -6.94 4.53
CA GLN A 155 -11.37 -6.64 3.91
C GLN A 155 -11.86 -5.31 4.46
N ALA A 156 -12.04 -4.36 3.57
CA ALA A 156 -12.52 -3.03 3.88
C ALA A 156 -13.04 -2.37 2.60
N PRO A 157 -14.04 -1.49 2.71
CA PRO A 157 -14.52 -0.76 1.54
C PRO A 157 -13.43 0.12 0.92
N PRO A 158 -13.61 0.55 -0.35
CA PRO A 158 -12.74 1.55 -0.96
C PRO A 158 -12.59 2.77 -0.04
N ARG A 159 -11.45 3.45 -0.14
CA ARG A 159 -11.10 4.65 0.64
C ARG A 159 -10.89 4.41 2.14
N VAL A 160 -10.81 3.15 2.57
CA VAL A 160 -10.13 2.81 3.82
C VAL A 160 -8.64 2.64 3.52
N ARG A 161 -7.81 3.49 4.12
CA ARG A 161 -6.36 3.50 3.96
C ARG A 161 -5.69 2.75 5.10
N VAL A 162 -4.55 2.13 4.81
CA VAL A 162 -3.77 1.39 5.79
C VAL A 162 -2.34 1.89 5.76
N ARG A 163 -1.72 2.09 6.93
CA ARG A 163 -0.29 2.36 7.08
C ARG A 163 0.30 1.37 8.08
N LEU A 164 1.45 0.78 7.73
CA LEU A 164 2.18 -0.11 8.63
C LEU A 164 3.25 0.71 9.35
N LEU A 165 3.18 0.71 10.68
CA LEU A 165 4.05 1.47 11.55
C LEU A 165 4.93 0.46 12.30
N GLY A 166 6.12 0.18 11.76
CA GLY A 166 6.95 -0.92 12.26
C GLY A 166 6.28 -2.31 12.10
N ARG A 167 6.53 -3.22 13.05
CA ARG A 167 6.06 -4.63 13.03
C ARG A 167 4.96 -4.96 14.05
N ASN A 168 4.39 -3.95 14.69
CA ASN A 168 3.42 -4.15 15.77
C ASN A 168 2.32 -3.09 15.79
N GLN A 169 2.28 -2.18 14.82
CA GLN A 169 1.28 -1.14 14.77
C GLN A 169 0.77 -0.94 13.34
N ILE A 170 -0.55 -0.80 13.22
CA ILE A 170 -1.24 -0.50 11.97
C ILE A 170 -2.15 0.69 12.21
N GLN A 171 -2.06 1.71 11.36
CA GLN A 171 -3.04 2.78 11.31
C GLN A 171 -4.04 2.49 10.20
N VAL A 172 -5.33 2.55 10.52
CA VAL A 172 -6.44 2.38 9.58
C VAL A 172 -7.21 3.68 9.55
N GLU A 173 -7.30 4.30 8.38
CA GLU A 173 -7.97 5.59 8.18
C GLU A 173 -9.18 5.40 7.27
N ASN A 174 -10.36 5.81 7.72
CA ASN A 174 -11.58 5.79 6.92
C ASN A 174 -11.82 7.16 6.29
N CYS A 175 -11.59 7.28 4.98
CA CYS A 175 -11.84 8.52 4.26
C CYS A 175 -13.28 8.63 3.72
N ASN A 176 -14.17 7.71 4.07
CA ASN A 176 -15.58 7.76 3.68
C ASN A 176 -16.39 8.70 4.59
N PRO A 177 -17.53 9.23 4.11
CA PRO A 177 -18.47 10.01 4.92
C PRO A 177 -19.38 9.13 5.80
N TRP A 178 -19.16 7.82 5.83
CA TRP A 178 -19.94 6.83 6.58
C TRP A 178 -18.99 5.86 7.30
N ALA A 179 -19.48 5.16 8.33
CA ALA A 179 -18.67 4.26 9.16
C ALA A 179 -18.30 2.97 8.41
N ALA A 180 -17.01 2.65 8.35
CA ALA A 180 -16.51 1.51 7.58
C ALA A 180 -16.25 0.30 8.46
N GLY A 181 -16.82 -0.85 8.07
CA GLY A 181 -16.43 -2.14 8.62
C GLY A 181 -15.06 -2.57 8.09
N VAL A 182 -14.17 -2.97 8.99
CA VAL A 182 -12.81 -3.41 8.66
C VAL A 182 -12.55 -4.76 9.31
N ARG A 183 -12.00 -5.68 8.52
CA ARG A 183 -11.53 -6.99 8.97
C ARG A 183 -10.06 -7.13 8.58
N ILE A 184 -9.21 -7.48 9.55
CA ILE A 184 -7.77 -7.68 9.33
C ILE A 184 -7.39 -9.04 9.88
N ALA A 185 -6.92 -9.93 9.00
CA ALA A 185 -6.30 -11.19 9.38
C ALA A 185 -4.78 -11.05 9.38
N PHE A 186 -4.15 -11.58 10.43
CA PHE A 186 -2.71 -11.57 10.63
C PHE A 186 -2.15 -12.97 10.42
N HIS A 187 -1.17 -13.11 9.54
CA HIS A 187 -0.43 -14.36 9.37
C HIS A 187 0.71 -14.41 10.42
N THR A 188 0.67 -15.44 11.27
CA THR A 188 1.48 -15.52 12.51
C THR A 188 2.98 -15.68 12.28
N ASP A 189 3.41 -16.00 11.06
CA ASP A 189 4.83 -16.07 10.69
C ASP A 189 5.45 -14.67 10.49
N ARG A 190 4.62 -13.63 10.34
CA ARG A 190 5.07 -12.24 10.09
C ARG A 190 4.64 -11.26 11.16
N TRP A 191 3.55 -11.55 11.87
CA TRP A 191 3.00 -10.68 12.90
C TRP A 191 2.97 -11.38 14.25
N PRO A 192 3.25 -10.65 15.36
CA PRO A 192 3.07 -11.18 16.71
C PRO A 192 1.66 -11.75 16.90
N ARG A 193 1.56 -12.86 17.65
CA ARG A 193 0.26 -13.33 18.12
C ARG A 193 -0.29 -12.31 19.13
N ALA A 194 -1.54 -11.93 18.93
CA ALA A 194 -2.25 -11.03 19.83
C ALA A 194 -3.68 -11.56 20.00
N THR A 195 -4.19 -11.53 21.23
CA THR A 195 -5.61 -11.77 21.53
C THR A 195 -6.40 -10.45 21.55
N VAL A 196 -5.71 -9.32 21.66
CA VAL A 196 -6.28 -7.98 21.70
C VAL A 196 -5.34 -6.98 21.00
N LEU A 197 -5.92 -6.09 20.20
CA LEU A 197 -5.27 -4.88 19.70
C LEU A 197 -5.68 -3.69 20.56
N ARG A 198 -4.71 -2.93 21.05
CA ARG A 198 -4.96 -1.70 21.81
C ARG A 198 -5.15 -0.53 20.85
N THR A 199 -6.13 0.31 21.15
CA THR A 199 -6.46 1.52 20.40
C THR A 199 -6.76 2.66 21.37
N GLU A 200 -6.83 3.88 20.89
CA GLU A 200 -7.17 5.05 21.72
C GLU A 200 -8.60 4.94 22.30
N ASP A 201 -9.52 4.40 21.51
CA ASP A 201 -10.94 4.22 21.89
C ASP A 201 -11.21 2.87 22.58
N GLY A 202 -10.18 2.17 23.05
CA GLY A 202 -10.30 0.89 23.76
C GLY A 202 -9.67 -0.32 23.06
N ALA A 203 -10.13 -1.52 23.40
CA ALA A 203 -9.58 -2.78 22.92
C ALA A 203 -10.38 -3.34 21.74
N VAL A 204 -9.68 -3.93 20.75
CA VAL A 204 -10.28 -4.71 19.67
C VAL A 204 -9.89 -6.17 19.87
N PRO A 205 -10.84 -7.09 20.10
CA PRO A 205 -10.53 -8.50 20.27
C PRO A 205 -10.03 -9.11 18.95
N VAL A 206 -9.13 -10.09 19.09
CA VAL A 206 -8.60 -10.88 17.98
C VAL A 206 -8.99 -12.33 18.20
N HIS A 207 -9.80 -12.87 17.28
CA HIS A 207 -10.23 -14.26 17.30
C HIS A 207 -9.60 -14.97 16.10
N LEU A 208 -8.84 -16.05 16.34
CA LEU A 208 -8.16 -16.82 15.27
C LEU A 208 -7.31 -15.94 14.33
N ASN A 209 -6.56 -15.00 14.90
CA ASN A 209 -5.77 -13.99 14.20
C ASN A 209 -6.57 -12.99 13.35
N LEU A 210 -7.90 -12.91 13.54
CA LEU A 210 -8.76 -11.96 12.85
C LEU A 210 -9.25 -10.89 13.84
N ALA A 211 -9.01 -9.63 13.50
CA ALA A 211 -9.63 -8.49 14.14
C ALA A 211 -10.75 -7.95 13.25
N ALA A 212 -11.92 -7.68 13.84
CA ALA A 212 -13.05 -7.04 13.16
C ALA A 212 -13.53 -5.84 13.98
N PHE A 213 -13.70 -4.69 13.34
CA PHE A 213 -14.07 -3.45 14.02
C PHE A 213 -14.69 -2.44 13.04
N GLN A 214 -15.31 -1.41 13.59
CA GLN A 214 -15.79 -0.24 12.84
C GLN A 214 -14.79 0.91 12.95
N VAL A 215 -14.64 1.67 11.88
CA VAL A 215 -13.92 2.94 11.85
C VAL A 215 -14.93 4.05 11.53
N PRO A 216 -15.12 5.05 12.41
CA PRO A 216 -16.05 6.15 12.16
C PRO A 216 -15.79 6.89 10.83
N PRO A 217 -16.77 7.67 10.33
CA PRO A 217 -16.56 8.52 9.17
C PRO A 217 -15.37 9.47 9.36
N ARG A 218 -14.55 9.65 8.32
CA ARG A 218 -13.46 10.65 8.29
C ARG A 218 -12.51 10.60 9.49
N SER A 219 -12.28 9.40 10.04
CA SER A 219 -11.44 9.20 11.21
C SER A 219 -10.30 8.22 10.93
N ALA A 220 -9.39 8.09 11.90
CA ALA A 220 -8.36 7.07 11.87
C ALA A 220 -8.29 6.35 13.22
N ARG A 221 -7.92 5.08 13.18
CA ARG A 221 -7.68 4.26 14.35
C ARG A 221 -6.30 3.63 14.27
N VAL A 222 -5.56 3.72 15.35
CA VAL A 222 -4.26 3.06 15.50
C VAL A 222 -4.46 1.77 16.28
N LEU A 223 -4.12 0.65 15.65
CA LEU A 223 -4.11 -0.68 16.26
C LEU A 223 -2.68 -1.00 16.68
N ARG A 224 -2.47 -1.24 17.98
CA ARG A 224 -1.19 -1.70 18.52
C ARG A 224 -1.33 -3.13 19.02
N MET A 225 -0.48 -4.01 18.53
CA MET A 225 -0.35 -5.35 19.11
C MET A 225 0.32 -5.24 20.47
N ALA A 226 -0.38 -5.69 21.52
CA ALA A 226 0.26 -5.92 22.80
C ALA A 226 1.24 -7.08 22.64
N ARG A 227 2.47 -6.94 23.15
CA ARG A 227 3.32 -8.12 23.35
C ARG A 227 2.66 -8.93 24.46
N GLY A 228 2.28 -10.16 24.14
CA GLY A 228 1.95 -11.17 25.14
C GLY A 228 3.20 -11.58 25.93
#